data_AF-A0A525W6I9-F1
#
_entry.id   AF-A0A525W6I9-F1
#
_cell.length_a   1.000
_cell.length_b   1.000
_cell.length_c   1.000
_cell.angle_alpha   90.00
_cell.angle_beta   90.00
_cell.angle_gamma   90.00
#
_symmetry.space_group_name_H-M   'P 1'
#
loop_
_entity.id
_entity.type
_entity.pdbx_description
1 polymer ?
#
loop_
_entity_poly.entity_id
_entity_poly.type
_entity_poly.pdbx_seq_one_letter_code
_entity_poly.pdbx_strand_id
1 'polypeptide(L)'
;MEILDLFVCIIGLVFGAVLVYGLKRDWPWITDPPEWMFAIYLPTIVKMIWGPKHVRRVAYVTAYGYIVMSIICLTGSLLDML
;
A
#
# COMPACT_ATOMS: atom_id res chain seq x y z
N MET A 1 -2.06 6.57 -23.00
CA MET A 1 -1.80 5.64 -21.90
C MET A 1 -1.00 6.33 -20.81
N GLU A 2 0.02 7.13 -21.16
CA GLU A 2 0.91 7.84 -20.23
C GLU A 2 0.22 8.64 -19.11
N ILE A 3 -0.86 9.39 -19.40
CA ILE A 3 -1.60 10.14 -18.36
C ILE A 3 -2.31 9.20 -17.38
N LEU A 4 -2.84 8.08 -17.85
CA LEU A 4 -3.50 7.09 -17.01
C LEU A 4 -2.48 6.39 -16.09
N ASP A 5 -1.31 6.05 -16.63
CA ASP A 5 -0.22 5.43 -15.87
C ASP A 5 0.30 6.38 -14.79
N LEU A 6 0.53 7.65 -15.14
CA LEU A 6 0.90 8.68 -14.18
C LEU A 6 -0.14 8.80 -13.06
N PHE A 7 -1.42 8.83 -13.41
CA PHE A 7 -2.52 8.94 -12.44
C PHE A 7 -2.57 7.73 -11.49
N VAL A 8 -2.44 6.51 -12.02
CA VAL A 8 -2.40 5.28 -11.21
C VAL A 8 -1.22 5.31 -10.26
N CYS A 9 -0.06 5.78 -10.71
CA CYS A 9 1.16 5.78 -9.92
C CYS A 9 1.14 6.86 -8.83
N ILE A 10 0.54 8.02 -9.09
CA ILE A 10 0.21 9.02 -8.05
C ILE A 10 -0.74 8.43 -7.01
N ILE A 11 -1.82 7.75 -7.43
CA ILE A 11 -2.77 7.13 -6.50
C ILE A 11 -2.07 6.12 -5.60
N GLY A 12 -1.23 5.26 -6.17
CA GLY A 12 -0.45 4.29 -5.40
C GLY A 12 0.48 4.96 -4.38
N LEU A 13 1.08 6.09 -4.75
CA LEU A 13 1.96 6.86 -3.85
C LEU A 13 1.16 7.43 -2.68
N VAL A 14 0.02 8.07 -2.96
CA VAL A 14 -0.88 8.63 -1.95
C VAL A 14 -1.40 7.53 -1.04
N PHE A 15 -1.82 6.40 -1.60
CA PHE A 15 -2.30 5.26 -0.83
C PHE A 15 -1.20 4.71 0.11
N GLY A 16 0.01 4.52 -0.39
CA GLY A 16 1.17 4.12 0.42
C GLY A 16 1.45 5.10 1.56
N ALA A 17 1.40 6.41 1.29
CA ALA A 17 1.57 7.45 2.30
C ALA A 17 0.47 7.43 3.37
N VAL A 18 -0.80 7.24 2.97
CA VAL A 18 -1.93 7.08 3.90
C VAL A 18 -1.74 5.85 4.78
N LEU A 19 -1.27 4.73 4.23
CA LEU A 19 -0.99 3.53 5.02
C LEU A 19 0.14 3.77 6.03
N VAL A 20 1.26 4.40 5.63
CA VAL A 20 2.34 4.76 6.57
C VAL A 20 1.84 5.69 7.67
N TYR A 21 1.05 6.70 7.32
CA TYR A 21 0.47 7.63 8.29
C TYR A 21 -0.48 6.91 9.26
N GLY A 22 -1.37 6.07 8.75
CA GLY A 22 -2.31 5.30 9.56
C GLY A 22 -1.61 4.27 10.46
N LEU A 23 -0.50 3.66 10.02
CA LEU A 23 0.35 2.80 10.86
C LEU A 23 1.03 3.55 12.01
N LYS A 24 1.43 4.81 11.78
CA LYS A 24 1.98 5.68 12.84
C LYS A 24 0.91 6.15 13.82
N ARG A 25 -0.35 6.23 13.38
CA ARG A 25 -1.52 6.59 14.20
C ARG A 25 -2.26 5.38 14.79
N ASP A 26 -1.74 4.18 14.58
CA ASP A 26 -2.36 2.92 15.02
C ASP A 26 -3.84 2.80 14.61
N TRP A 27 -4.15 3.13 13.36
CA TRP A 27 -5.51 3.01 12.83
C TRP A 27 -6.01 1.55 12.87
N PRO A 28 -7.14 1.26 13.54
CA PRO A 28 -7.60 -0.12 13.78
C PRO A 28 -7.77 -0.93 12.50
N TRP A 29 -8.30 -0.33 11.44
CA TRP A 29 -8.54 -1.02 10.17
C TRP A 29 -7.25 -1.43 9.43
N ILE A 30 -6.09 -0.89 9.82
CA ILE A 30 -4.78 -1.22 9.24
C ILE A 30 -4.05 -2.24 10.11
N THR A 31 -4.06 -2.04 11.43
CA THR A 31 -3.33 -2.88 12.40
C THR A 31 -4.08 -4.14 12.79
N ASP A 32 -5.41 -4.09 12.73
CA ASP A 32 -6.31 -5.22 12.99
C ASP A 32 -7.48 -5.20 11.98
N PRO A 33 -7.21 -5.42 10.68
CA PRO A 33 -8.22 -5.28 9.63
C PRO A 33 -9.36 -6.30 9.84
N PRO A 34 -10.61 -5.92 9.54
CA PRO A 34 -11.71 -6.86 9.48
C PRO A 34 -11.51 -7.86 8.34
N GLU A 35 -11.98 -9.08 8.54
CA GLU A 35 -11.70 -10.22 7.66
C GLU A 35 -12.15 -10.01 6.22
N TRP A 36 -13.28 -9.32 5.99
CA TRP A 36 -13.80 -9.04 4.65
C TRP A 36 -12.83 -8.22 3.77
N MET A 37 -11.83 -7.54 4.34
CA MET A 37 -10.83 -6.80 3.60
C MET A 37 -9.77 -7.67 2.90
N PHE A 38 -9.85 -9.00 3.02
CA PHE A 38 -8.88 -9.93 2.40
C PHE A 38 -8.71 -9.72 0.89
N ALA A 39 -9.77 -9.28 0.20
CA ALA A 39 -9.74 -9.07 -1.25
C ALA A 39 -8.93 -7.83 -1.68
N ILE A 40 -8.70 -6.88 -0.77
CA ILE A 40 -8.13 -5.56 -1.09
C ILE A 40 -6.91 -5.19 -0.23
N TYR A 41 -6.67 -5.92 0.86
CA TYR A 41 -5.62 -5.59 1.82
C TYR A 41 -4.90 -6.85 2.27
N LEU A 42 -3.72 -7.07 1.69
CA LEU A 42 -2.89 -8.26 1.91
C LEU A 42 -2.61 -8.58 3.39
N PRO A 43 -2.36 -7.60 4.29
CA PRO A 43 -2.18 -7.90 5.71
C PRO A 43 -3.38 -8.59 6.39
N THR A 44 -4.59 -8.49 5.82
CA THR A 44 -5.77 -9.25 6.27
C THR A 44 -5.59 -10.75 6.06
N ILE A 45 -5.01 -11.16 4.92
CA ILE A 45 -4.69 -12.58 4.66
C ILE A 45 -3.67 -13.07 5.69
N VAL A 46 -2.69 -12.21 6.03
CA VAL A 46 -1.70 -12.54 7.05
C VAL A 46 -2.34 -12.74 8.42
N LYS A 47 -3.32 -11.89 8.77
CA LYS A 47 -4.13 -12.05 9.98
C LYS A 47 -4.85 -13.40 10.01
N MET A 48 -5.49 -13.79 8.91
CA MET A 48 -6.26 -15.03 8.82
C MET A 48 -5.39 -16.28 8.97
N ILE A 49 -4.19 -16.29 8.38
CA ILE A 49 -3.32 -17.48 8.35
C ILE A 49 -2.42 -17.57 9.58
N TRP A 50 -1.80 -16.45 10.00
CA TRP A 50 -0.76 -16.42 11.04
C TRP A 50 -1.13 -15.59 12.27
N GLY A 51 -2.37 -15.11 12.36
CA GLY A 51 -2.87 -14.29 13.46
C GLY A 51 -2.42 -12.82 13.43
N PRO A 52 -2.90 -12.00 14.38
CA PRO A 52 -2.73 -10.55 14.36
C PRO A 52 -1.27 -10.08 14.60
N LYS A 53 -0.43 -10.94 15.20
CA LYS A 53 0.95 -10.59 15.61
C LYS A 53 1.83 -10.10 14.44
N HIS A 54 1.60 -10.61 13.24
CA HIS A 54 2.42 -10.32 12.06
C HIS A 54 1.86 -9.19 11.20
N VAL A 55 0.60 -8.78 11.42
CA VAL A 55 -0.12 -7.82 10.58
C VAL A 55 0.62 -6.49 10.50
N ARG A 56 1.07 -5.94 11.63
CA ARG A 56 1.75 -4.63 11.65
C ARG A 56 3.04 -4.62 10.83
N ARG A 57 3.84 -5.70 10.91
CA ARG A 57 5.08 -5.81 10.13
C ARG A 57 4.80 -5.90 8.64
N VAL A 58 3.86 -6.74 8.25
CA VAL A 58 3.48 -6.89 6.84
C VAL A 58 2.83 -5.62 6.32
N ALA A 59 2.01 -4.94 7.11
CA ALA A 59 1.41 -3.67 6.74
C ALA A 59 2.47 -2.60 6.45
N TYR A 60 3.55 -2.52 7.23
CA TYR A 60 4.68 -1.64 6.90
C TYR A 60 5.35 -2.01 5.58
N VAL A 61 5.62 -3.31 5.35
CA VAL A 61 6.19 -3.79 4.08
C VAL A 61 5.28 -3.43 2.91
N THR A 62 3.97 -3.66 3.03
CA THR A 62 2.99 -3.29 2.01
C THR A 62 2.99 -1.78 1.77
N ALA A 63 2.94 -0.97 2.82
CA ALA A 63 2.90 0.49 2.70
C ALA A 63 4.13 1.06 2.00
N TYR A 64 5.34 0.63 2.41
CA TYR A 64 6.58 1.05 1.75
C TYR A 64 6.72 0.45 0.36
N GLY A 65 6.24 -0.77 0.13
CA GLY A 65 6.18 -1.40 -1.19
C GLY A 65 5.37 -0.57 -2.18
N TYR A 66 4.18 -0.09 -1.78
CA TYR A 66 3.38 0.82 -2.60
C TYR A 66 4.15 2.09 -2.95
N ILE A 67 4.79 2.73 -1.97
CA ILE A 67 5.57 3.96 -2.20
C ILE A 67 6.69 3.72 -3.21
N VAL A 68 7.52 2.69 -2.99
CA VAL A 68 8.67 2.40 -3.85
C VAL A 68 8.22 2.06 -5.28
N MET A 69 7.22 1.19 -5.43
CA MET A 69 6.71 0.82 -6.76
C MET A 69 6.09 2.01 -7.49
N SER A 70 5.36 2.87 -6.77
CA SER A 70 4.80 4.10 -7.34
C SER A 70 5.88 5.09 -7.76
N ILE A 71 6.96 5.24 -7.00
CA ILE A 71 8.10 6.09 -7.40
C ILE A 71 8.75 5.54 -8.67
N ILE A 72 9.02 4.23 -8.72
CA ILE A 72 9.61 3.59 -9.91
C ILE A 72 8.72 3.82 -11.13
N CYS A 73 7.41 3.60 -10.99
CA CYS A 73 6.46 3.86 -12.06
C CYS A 73 6.47 5.33 -12.50
N LEU A 74 6.40 6.28 -11.56
CA LEU A 74 6.44 7.71 -11.87
C LEU A 74 7.70 8.09 -12.63
N THR A 75 8.86 7.59 -12.20
CA THR A 75 10.13 7.85 -12.88
C THR A 75 10.15 7.27 -14.29
N GLY A 76 9.60 6.06 -14.50
CA GLY A 76 9.49 5.45 -15.81
C GLY A 76 8.57 6.25 -16.73
N SER A 77 7.35 6.55 -16.29
CA SER A 77 6.38 7.33 -17.07
C SER A 77 6.87 8.74 -17.40
N LEU A 78 7.61 9.39 -16.49
CA LEU A 78 8.23 10.69 -16.73
C LEU A 78 9.36 10.60 -17.76
N LEU A 79 10.15 9.52 -17.75
CA LEU A 79 11.21 9.31 -18.73
C LEU A 79 10.64 9.07 -20.13
N ASP A 80 9.56 8.29 -20.23
CA ASP A 80 8.94 7.94 -21.51
C ASP A 80 8.26 9.15 -22.18
N MET A 81 7.88 10.17 -21.41
CA MET A 81 7.28 11.42 -21.91
C MET A 81 8.30 12.46 -22.42
N LEU A 82 9.60 12.26 -22.19
CA LEU A 82 10.66 13.25 -22.44
C LEU A 82 11.46 12.93 -23.71
#